data_AF-A0A365HDP6-F1
#
_entry.id   AF-A0A365HDP6-F1
#
_cell.length_a   1.000
_cell.length_b   1.000
_cell.length_c   1.000
_cell.angle_alpha   90.00
_cell.angle_beta   90.00
_cell.angle_gamma   90.00
#
_symmetry.space_group_name_H-M   'P 1'
#
loop_
_entity.id
_entity.type
_entity.pdbx_description
1 polymer ?
#
loop_
_entity_poly.entity_id
_entity_poly.type
_entity_poly.pdbx_seq_one_letter_code
_entity_poly.pdbx_strand_id
1 'polypeptide(L)'
;MTDIRPDLAEPRRVARPGTRGRAVVRFAVGVLAGLVLAGALAVADGGMNRVRVLERTSQPASVRYPDGATHHLGLVEKRSWVFGRHRAYQLVAGRDPSLSYGHAVEVGFTGSTPKIQGTRWEPTGVLVRFNSGHEVHIPARYFMNGR
;
A
#
# COMPACT_ATOMS: atom_id res chain seq x y z
N MET A 1 -28.15 84.43 -37.46
CA MET A 1 -26.81 83.86 -37.18
C MET A 1 -26.97 83.09 -35.88
N THR A 2 -27.32 81.81 -35.99
CA THR A 2 -27.85 80.99 -34.88
C THR A 2 -26.78 79.98 -34.50
N ASP A 3 -26.32 80.07 -33.26
CA ASP A 3 -25.23 79.29 -32.67
C ASP A 3 -25.68 77.85 -32.41
N ILE A 4 -25.14 76.88 -33.14
CA ILE A 4 -25.40 75.45 -32.97
C ILE A 4 -24.30 74.88 -32.07
N ARG A 5 -24.61 74.68 -30.78
CA ARG A 5 -23.75 73.89 -29.89
C ARG A 5 -23.87 72.40 -30.23
N PRO A 6 -22.77 71.69 -30.50
CA PRO A 6 -22.82 70.24 -30.69
C PRO A 6 -23.02 69.56 -29.33
N ASP A 7 -24.10 68.80 -29.23
CA ASP A 7 -24.38 67.90 -28.12
C ASP A 7 -23.33 66.78 -28.13
N LEU A 8 -22.40 66.83 -27.18
CA LEU A 8 -21.37 65.81 -27.00
C LEU A 8 -22.01 64.58 -26.36
N ALA A 9 -22.47 63.65 -27.21
CA ALA A 9 -22.91 62.33 -26.77
C ALA A 9 -21.80 61.65 -25.93
N GLU A 10 -22.08 61.42 -24.65
CA GLU A 10 -21.17 60.71 -23.77
C GLU A 10 -20.89 59.29 -24.31
N PRO A 11 -19.62 58.84 -24.31
CA PRO A 11 -19.31 57.48 -24.69
C PRO A 11 -19.90 56.52 -23.67
N ARG A 12 -20.94 55.76 -24.06
CA ARG A 12 -21.46 54.62 -23.31
C ARG A 12 -20.28 53.67 -23.00
N ARG A 13 -19.85 53.64 -21.73
CA ARG A 13 -18.88 52.66 -21.24
C ARG A 13 -19.48 51.26 -21.41
N VAL A 14 -19.03 50.54 -22.44
CA VAL A 14 -19.31 49.12 -22.58
C VAL A 14 -18.60 48.41 -21.43
N ALA A 15 -19.37 47.90 -20.47
CA ALA A 15 -18.85 47.10 -19.36
C ALA A 15 -18.16 45.87 -19.95
N ARG A 16 -16.83 45.83 -19.87
CA ARG A 16 -16.05 44.65 -20.27
C ARG A 16 -16.49 43.49 -19.38
N PRO A 17 -16.88 42.33 -19.94
CA PRO A 17 -17.28 41.18 -19.15
C PRO A 17 -16.15 40.81 -18.18
N GLY A 18 -16.47 40.81 -16.89
CA GLY A 18 -15.49 40.77 -15.81
C GLY A 18 -14.59 39.54 -15.88
N THR A 19 -13.27 39.78 -15.90
CA THR A 19 -12.20 38.77 -15.77
C THR A 19 -12.37 37.85 -14.57
N ARG A 20 -13.16 38.27 -13.56
CA ARG A 20 -13.52 37.50 -12.36
C ARG A 20 -14.21 36.16 -12.67
N GLY A 21 -15.08 36.08 -13.68
CA GLY A 21 -15.77 34.83 -14.02
C GLY A 21 -14.81 33.73 -14.52
N ARG A 22 -13.82 34.13 -15.33
CA ARG A 22 -12.78 33.21 -15.82
C ARG A 22 -11.83 32.75 -14.71
N ALA A 23 -11.54 33.63 -13.74
CA ALA A 23 -10.71 33.28 -12.59
C ALA A 23 -11.41 32.25 -11.67
N VAL A 24 -12.70 32.44 -11.40
CA VAL A 24 -13.50 31.50 -10.60
C VAL A 24 -13.61 30.13 -11.28
N VAL A 25 -13.87 30.10 -12.60
CA VAL A 25 -13.92 28.83 -13.35
C VAL A 25 -12.57 28.11 -13.33
N ARG A 26 -11.45 28.83 -13.55
CA ARG A 26 -10.10 28.24 -13.47
C ARG A 26 -9.80 27.70 -12.07
N PHE A 27 -10.19 28.41 -11.03
CA PHE A 27 -10.04 27.95 -9.66
C PHE A 27 -10.87 26.69 -9.40
N ALA A 28 -12.14 26.67 -9.80
CA ALA A 28 -13.01 25.50 -9.65
C ALA A 28 -12.50 24.27 -10.40
N VAL A 29 -12.01 24.45 -11.62
CA VAL A 29 -11.36 23.38 -12.41
C VAL A 29 -10.10 22.89 -11.70
N GLY A 30 -9.27 23.79 -11.17
CA GLY A 30 -8.08 23.44 -10.40
C GLY A 30 -8.40 22.64 -9.14
N VAL A 31 -9.43 23.05 -8.39
CA VAL A 31 -9.91 22.31 -7.21
C VAL A 31 -10.41 20.92 -7.59
N LEU A 32 -11.23 20.83 -8.64
CA LEU A 32 -11.77 19.55 -9.11
C LEU A 32 -10.63 18.61 -9.56
N ALA A 33 -9.68 19.11 -10.34
CA ALA A 33 -8.51 18.33 -10.75
C ALA A 33 -7.69 17.86 -9.54
N GLY A 34 -7.51 18.72 -8.53
CA GLY A 34 -6.85 18.38 -7.27
C GLY A 34 -7.56 17.26 -6.51
N LEU A 35 -8.89 17.33 -6.39
CA LEU A 35 -9.70 16.30 -5.73
C LEU A 35 -9.64 14.95 -6.46
N VAL A 36 -9.71 14.97 -7.79
CA VAL A 36 -9.59 13.76 -8.61
C VAL A 36 -8.22 13.12 -8.42
N LEU A 37 -7.14 13.91 -8.45
CA LEU A 37 -5.79 13.41 -8.22
C LEU A 37 -5.61 12.84 -6.81
N ALA A 38 -6.11 13.54 -5.78
CA ALA A 38 -6.07 13.07 -4.41
C ALA A 38 -6.83 11.75 -4.23
N GLY A 39 -8.02 11.64 -4.83
CA GLY A 39 -8.81 10.40 -4.84
C GLY A 39 -8.07 9.24 -5.52
N ALA A 40 -7.46 9.48 -6.68
CA ALA A 40 -6.68 8.47 -7.39
C ALA A 40 -5.48 7.98 -6.56
N LEU A 41 -4.76 8.89 -5.89
CA LEU A 41 -3.65 8.54 -5.00
C LEU A 41 -4.12 7.71 -3.79
N ALA A 42 -5.27 8.05 -3.20
CA ALA A 42 -5.84 7.29 -2.09
C ALA A 42 -6.23 5.86 -2.50
N VAL A 43 -6.83 5.69 -3.68
CA VAL A 43 -7.16 4.36 -4.23
C VAL A 43 -5.89 3.56 -4.52
N ALA A 44 -4.89 4.19 -5.15
CA ALA A 44 -3.62 3.54 -5.45
C ALA A 44 -2.87 3.09 -4.18
N ASP A 45 -2.85 3.93 -3.13
CA ASP A 45 -2.21 3.60 -1.85
C ASP A 45 -2.94 2.47 -1.10
N GLY A 46 -4.26 2.37 -1.26
CA GLY A 46 -5.07 1.32 -0.65
C GLY A 46 -4.97 -0.03 -1.37
N GLY A 47 -4.87 -0.02 -2.70
CA GLY A 47 -4.90 -1.23 -3.52
C GLY A 47 -3.56 -1.95 -3.67
N MET A 48 -2.43 -1.24 -3.53
CA MET A 48 -1.09 -1.79 -3.73
C MET A 48 -0.26 -1.77 -2.46
N ASN A 49 0.47 -2.86 -2.22
CA ASN A 49 1.36 -3.01 -1.07
C ASN A 49 2.81 -3.22 -1.51
N ARG A 50 3.73 -2.57 -0.83
CA ARG A 50 5.16 -2.89 -0.86
C ARG A 50 5.45 -3.93 0.22
N VAL A 51 6.00 -5.07 -0.18
CA VAL A 51 6.42 -6.14 0.73
C VAL A 51 7.91 -6.02 0.96
N ARG A 52 8.33 -5.99 2.23
CA ARG A 52 9.74 -6.06 2.63
C ARG A 52 9.97 -7.31 3.45
N VAL A 53 10.88 -8.17 3.02
CA VAL A 53 11.31 -9.32 3.83
C VAL A 53 12.22 -8.82 4.95
N LEU A 54 11.85 -9.10 6.19
CA LEU A 54 12.61 -8.76 7.39
C LEU A 54 13.57 -9.88 7.76
N GLU A 55 13.05 -11.10 7.79
CA GLU A 55 13.80 -12.31 8.13
C GLU A 55 13.33 -13.47 7.28
N ARG A 56 14.24 -14.42 7.03
CA ARG A 56 13.97 -15.64 6.26
C ARG A 56 14.72 -16.82 6.86
N THR A 57 14.03 -17.94 6.94
CA THR A 57 14.60 -19.25 7.23
C THR A 57 14.18 -20.24 6.14
N SER A 58 14.96 -21.30 5.97
CA SER A 58 14.66 -22.39 5.04
C SER A 58 14.48 -23.68 5.81
N GLN A 59 13.63 -24.55 5.29
CA GLN A 59 13.46 -25.91 5.76
C GLN A 59 14.82 -26.63 5.77
N PRO A 60 15.23 -27.25 6.90
CA PRO A 60 16.46 -28.00 6.98
C PRO A 60 16.35 -29.31 6.19
N ALA A 61 17.47 -29.82 5.68
CA ALA A 61 17.51 -31.06 4.88
C ALA A 61 17.01 -32.31 5.64
N SER A 62 16.97 -32.27 6.97
CA SER A 62 16.47 -33.34 7.84
C SER A 62 14.94 -33.49 7.80
N VAL A 63 14.22 -32.43 7.40
CA VAL A 63 12.76 -32.45 7.25
C VAL A 63 12.45 -32.56 5.77
N ARG A 64 11.57 -33.48 5.39
CA ARG A 64 11.07 -33.61 4.01
C ARG A 64 9.55 -33.65 4.03
N TYR A 65 8.95 -32.81 3.19
CA TYR A 65 7.51 -32.82 2.97
C TYR A 65 7.16 -33.74 1.78
N PRO A 66 5.92 -34.28 1.73
CA PRO A 66 5.50 -35.21 0.69
C PRO A 66 5.60 -34.68 -0.74
N ASP A 67 5.57 -33.36 -0.92
CA ASP A 67 5.69 -32.73 -2.24
C ASP A 67 7.14 -32.61 -2.74
N GLY A 68 8.12 -33.05 -1.96
CA GLY A 68 9.54 -33.11 -2.32
C GLY A 68 10.22 -31.75 -2.44
N ALA A 69 9.51 -30.63 -2.24
CA ALA A 69 10.05 -29.30 -2.38
C ALA A 69 10.71 -28.78 -1.10
N THR A 70 11.71 -27.93 -1.25
CA THR A 70 12.24 -27.13 -0.13
C THR A 70 11.32 -25.95 0.12
N HIS A 71 10.91 -25.78 1.37
CA HIS A 71 10.07 -24.66 1.78
C HIS A 71 10.88 -23.59 2.49
N HIS A 72 10.37 -22.38 2.38
CA HIS A 72 10.89 -21.18 2.99
C HIS A 72 9.82 -20.57 3.87
N LEU A 73 10.25 -20.00 4.98
CA LEU A 73 9.43 -19.19 5.85
C LEU A 73 10.10 -17.82 5.98
N GLY A 74 9.33 -16.75 5.89
CA GLY A 74 9.84 -15.43 6.25
C GLY A 74 8.84 -14.57 6.97
N LEU A 75 9.39 -13.65 7.75
CA LEU A 75 8.67 -12.55 8.33
C LEU A 75 8.75 -11.37 7.37
N VAL A 76 7.61 -10.90 6.90
CA VAL A 76 7.50 -9.79 5.96
C VAL A 76 6.73 -8.64 6.57
N GLU A 77 7.13 -7.43 6.20
CA GLU A 77 6.42 -6.20 6.51
C GLU A 77 5.67 -5.73 5.25
N LYS A 78 4.36 -5.53 5.38
CA LYS A 78 3.53 -4.90 4.35
C LYS A 78 3.40 -3.41 4.65
N ARG A 79 3.71 -2.60 3.64
CA ARG A 79 3.53 -1.14 3.66
C ARG A 79 2.69 -0.70 2.48
N SER A 80 1.96 0.40 2.64
CA SER A 80 1.24 1.01 1.53
C SER A 80 2.22 1.48 0.45
N TRP A 81 1.80 1.42 -0.82
CA TRP A 81 2.72 1.66 -1.92
C TRP A 81 3.15 3.13 -2.08
N VAL A 82 2.20 4.07 -1.94
CA VAL A 82 2.42 5.51 -2.19
C VAL A 82 3.02 6.20 -0.96
N PHE A 83 2.39 6.04 0.20
CA PHE A 83 2.79 6.74 1.42
C PHE A 83 3.71 5.92 2.32
N GLY A 84 4.01 4.66 1.97
CA GLY A 84 4.92 3.81 2.75
C GLY A 84 4.41 3.50 4.16
N ARG A 85 3.11 3.65 4.42
CA ARG A 85 2.53 3.47 5.75
C ARG A 85 2.55 2.00 6.13
N HIS A 86 3.00 1.68 7.34
CA HIS A 86 2.90 0.31 7.87
C HIS A 86 1.45 -0.19 7.82
N ARG A 87 1.25 -1.41 7.34
CA ARG A 87 -0.06 -2.06 7.28
C ARG A 87 -0.12 -3.28 8.18
N ALA A 88 0.82 -4.19 8.04
CA ALA A 88 0.84 -5.43 8.80
C ALA A 88 2.24 -6.07 8.79
N TYR A 89 2.48 -6.94 9.77
CA TYR A 89 3.51 -7.98 9.70
C TYR A 89 2.86 -9.30 9.36
N GLN A 90 3.51 -10.10 8.50
CA GLN A 90 2.99 -11.41 8.11
C GLN A 90 4.11 -12.45 8.13
N LEU A 91 3.77 -13.67 8.53
CA LEU A 91 4.57 -14.85 8.26
C LEU A 91 4.13 -15.42 6.90
N VAL A 92 5.08 -15.62 5.99
CA VAL A 92 4.82 -16.25 4.68
C VAL A 92 5.58 -17.56 4.62
N ALA A 93 4.88 -18.66 4.37
CA ALA A 93 5.46 -19.98 4.19
C ALA A 93 5.12 -20.53 2.80
N GLY A 94 6.10 -21.07 2.08
CA GLY A 94 5.87 -21.62 0.73
C GLY A 94 7.14 -22.10 0.04
N ARG A 95 7.00 -22.53 -1.21
CA ARG A 95 8.12 -23.01 -2.05
C ARG A 95 8.96 -21.88 -2.65
N ASP A 96 8.40 -20.68 -2.74
CA ASP A 96 9.05 -19.54 -3.38
C ASP A 96 10.09 -18.91 -2.42
N PRO A 97 11.40 -18.94 -2.76
CA PRO A 97 12.45 -18.37 -1.92
C PRO A 97 12.39 -16.84 -1.82
N SER A 98 11.67 -16.18 -2.73
CA SER A 98 11.45 -14.72 -2.70
C SER A 98 10.30 -14.32 -1.77
N LEU A 99 9.49 -15.29 -1.31
CA LEU A 99 8.30 -15.08 -0.46
C LEU A 99 7.26 -14.16 -1.11
N SER A 100 7.28 -14.03 -2.44
CA SER A 100 6.25 -13.32 -3.20
C SER A 100 4.95 -14.13 -3.28
N TYR A 101 5.07 -15.46 -3.14
CA TYR A 101 3.95 -16.39 -3.13
C TYR A 101 4.06 -17.42 -1.99
N GLY A 102 2.92 -17.73 -1.38
CA GLY A 102 2.82 -18.71 -0.31
C GLY A 102 1.65 -18.44 0.62
N HIS A 103 1.58 -19.22 1.68
CA HIS A 103 0.60 -19.06 2.75
C HIS A 103 1.00 -17.93 3.68
N ALA A 104 0.13 -16.92 3.81
CA ALA A 104 0.40 -15.75 4.64
C ALA A 104 -0.49 -15.76 5.89
N VAL A 105 0.13 -15.63 7.06
CA VAL A 105 -0.55 -15.44 8.34
C VAL A 105 -0.20 -14.06 8.87
N GLU A 106 -1.20 -13.22 9.09
CA GLU A 106 -1.00 -11.93 9.73
C GLU A 106 -0.68 -12.10 11.21
N VAL A 107 0.33 -11.37 11.69
CA VAL A 107 0.77 -11.41 13.07
C VAL A 107 0.67 -10.01 13.67
N GLY A 108 -0.27 -9.86 14.61
CA GLY A 108 -0.48 -8.61 15.34
C GLY A 108 0.56 -8.45 16.44
N PHE A 109 1.36 -7.39 16.36
CA PHE A 109 2.28 -6.99 17.42
C PHE A 109 2.02 -5.54 17.82
N THR A 110 1.90 -5.29 19.12
CA THR A 110 1.87 -3.94 19.67
C THR A 110 3.30 -3.48 19.98
N GLY A 111 3.68 -2.30 19.52
CA GLY A 111 5.00 -1.70 19.79
C GLY A 111 6.05 -1.99 18.71
N SER A 112 7.12 -2.71 19.08
CA SER A 112 8.32 -2.86 18.25
C SER A 112 8.14 -3.86 17.09
N THR A 113 8.96 -3.72 16.04
CA THR A 113 9.02 -4.68 14.92
C THR A 113 9.28 -6.10 15.46
N PRO A 114 8.43 -7.10 15.11
CA PRO A 114 8.62 -8.47 15.55
C PRO A 114 9.95 -9.02 15.02
N LYS A 115 10.55 -9.92 15.79
CA LYS A 115 11.76 -10.64 15.40
C LYS A 115 11.60 -12.12 15.66
N ILE A 116 12.04 -12.93 14.73
CA ILE A 116 12.04 -14.39 14.90
C ILE A 116 13.19 -14.74 15.85
N GLN A 117 12.87 -15.39 16.96
CA GLN A 117 13.88 -15.93 17.87
C GLN A 117 14.33 -17.32 17.41
N GLY A 118 13.42 -18.11 16.87
CA GLY A 118 13.72 -19.46 16.40
C GLY A 118 12.59 -20.05 15.59
N THR A 119 12.95 -21.06 14.79
CA THR A 119 11.99 -21.82 13.99
C THR A 119 12.27 -23.30 14.16
N ARG A 120 11.20 -24.09 14.27
CA ARG A 120 11.27 -25.55 14.31
C ARG A 120 10.42 -26.10 13.19
N TRP A 121 11.09 -26.72 12.23
CA TRP A 121 10.45 -27.40 11.11
C TRP A 121 10.14 -28.83 11.54
N GLU A 122 8.91 -29.26 11.28
CA GLU A 122 8.40 -30.59 11.60
C GLU A 122 7.60 -31.11 10.40
N PRO A 123 7.37 -32.44 10.28
CA PRO A 123 6.54 -33.00 9.21
C PRO A 123 5.10 -32.43 9.20
N THR A 124 4.61 -31.96 10.34
CA THR A 124 3.26 -31.40 10.52
C THR A 124 3.17 -29.90 10.18
N GLY A 125 4.29 -29.18 10.11
CA GLY A 125 4.31 -27.73 9.92
C GLY A 125 5.59 -27.05 10.37
N VAL A 126 5.52 -25.75 10.59
CA VAL A 126 6.61 -24.96 11.16
C VAL A 126 6.12 -24.18 12.38
N LEU A 127 6.81 -24.34 13.49
CA LEU A 127 6.61 -23.54 14.70
C LEU A 127 7.58 -22.36 14.69
N VAL A 128 7.05 -21.16 14.86
CA VAL A 128 7.78 -19.90 14.85
C VAL A 128 7.69 -19.28 16.23
N ARG A 129 8.84 -19.08 16.88
CA ARG A 129 8.92 -18.39 18.17
C ARG A 129 9.47 -17.00 17.96
N PHE A 130 8.75 -16.01 18.47
CA PHE A 130 9.17 -14.61 18.43
C PHE A 130 9.96 -14.24 19.69
N ASN A 131 10.78 -13.20 19.61
CA ASN A 131 11.51 -12.65 20.75
C ASN A 131 10.59 -12.16 21.90
N SER A 132 9.34 -11.87 21.60
CA SER A 132 8.30 -11.52 22.57
C SER A 132 7.78 -12.72 23.37
N GLY A 133 8.20 -13.94 23.04
CA GLY A 133 7.72 -15.18 23.65
C GLY A 133 6.47 -15.78 22.99
N HIS A 134 5.83 -15.07 22.07
CA HIS A 134 4.69 -15.59 21.31
C HIS A 134 5.14 -16.68 20.33
N GLU A 135 4.29 -17.69 20.14
CA GLU A 135 4.52 -18.77 19.20
C GLU A 135 3.38 -18.87 18.20
N VAL A 136 3.74 -19.12 16.94
CA VAL A 136 2.80 -19.34 15.84
C VAL A 136 3.16 -20.65 15.16
N HIS A 137 2.21 -21.58 15.12
CA HIS A 137 2.34 -22.80 14.35
C HIS A 137 1.61 -22.64 13.01
N ILE A 138 2.34 -22.87 11.92
CA ILE A 138 1.78 -22.90 10.57
C ILE A 138 1.75 -24.36 10.11
N PRO A 139 0.57 -25.00 10.03
CA PRO A 139 0.44 -26.36 9.54
C PRO A 139 0.93 -26.53 8.10
N ALA A 140 1.66 -27.61 7.84
CA ALA A 140 2.24 -27.91 6.53
C ALA A 140 1.17 -27.98 5.43
N ARG A 141 -0.02 -28.48 5.74
CA ARG A 141 -1.15 -28.58 4.79
C ARG A 141 -1.55 -27.24 4.15
N TYR A 142 -1.18 -26.12 4.76
CA TYR A 142 -1.49 -24.78 4.25
C TYR A 142 -0.41 -24.18 3.37
N PHE A 143 0.81 -24.72 3.33
CA PHE A 143 1.86 -24.18 2.47
C PHE A 143 2.43 -25.20 1.49
N MET A 144 2.25 -26.49 1.79
CA MET A 144 2.47 -27.57 0.84
C MET A 144 1.47 -27.42 -0.31
N ASN A 145 1.94 -27.64 -1.55
CA ASN A 145 1.12 -27.52 -2.77
C ASN A 145 0.54 -26.13 -3.08
N GLY A 146 0.95 -25.09 -2.35
CA GLY A 146 0.71 -23.69 -2.74
C GLY A 146 -0.65 -23.08 -2.36
N ARG A 147 -1.33 -23.57 -1.30
CA ARG A 147 -2.57 -22.94 -0.77
C ARG A 147 -2.70 -23.04 0.75
#